data_AF-A0A1H7UMA5-F1
#
_entry.id   AF-A0A1H7UMA5-F1
#
_cell.length_a   1.000
_cell.length_b   1.000
_cell.length_c   1.000
_cell.angle_alpha   90.00
_cell.angle_beta   90.00
_cell.angle_gamma   90.00
#
_symmetry.space_group_name_H-M   'P 1'
#
loop_
_entity.id
_entity.type
_entity.pdbx_description
1 polymer ?
#
loop_
_entity_poly.entity_id
_entity_poly.type
_entity_poly.pdbx_seq_one_letter_code
_entity_poly.pdbx_strand_id
1 'polypeptide(L)'
;MNGMSLMAITAMMTTGAFASAGNGNADDIALNKMEIQQQKQQNDDLQSNIADQQQAIYDLVQVKTSLEDDIMTIEARQQRAEANGKIAKANRLDKRIAWDQALLKANEDHIREYLAVERNDMRLMNHNGERIDNEEAAIAKDKE
;
A
#
# COMPACT_ATOMS: atom_id res chain seq x y z
N MET A 1 3.40 3.59 30.88
CA MET A 1 2.97 2.19 31.07
C MET A 1 3.26 1.47 29.78
N ASN A 2 4.19 0.51 29.77
CA ASN A 2 4.56 -0.22 28.57
C ASN A 2 3.43 -1.19 28.24
N GLY A 3 2.60 -0.86 27.25
CA GLY A 3 1.59 -1.78 26.72
C GLY A 3 2.30 -2.98 26.14
N MET A 4 2.03 -4.17 26.69
CA MET A 4 2.47 -5.41 26.03
C MET A 4 1.84 -5.47 24.65
N SER A 5 2.66 -5.69 23.63
CA SER A 5 2.20 -5.94 22.26
C SER A 5 1.15 -7.05 22.27
N LEU A 6 0.06 -6.89 21.51
CA LEU A 6 -0.97 -7.93 21.39
C LEU A 6 -0.36 -9.28 21.01
N MET A 7 0.67 -9.30 20.14
CA MET A 7 1.40 -10.54 19.81
C MET A 7 2.05 -11.20 21.03
N ALA A 8 2.56 -10.41 21.97
CA ALA A 8 3.16 -10.94 23.20
C ALA A 8 2.09 -11.55 24.12
N ILE A 9 0.88 -10.99 24.12
CA ILE A 9 -0.27 -11.50 24.87
C ILE A 9 -0.79 -12.80 24.25
N THR A 10 -0.91 -12.86 22.92
CA THR A 10 -1.31 -14.08 22.19
C THR A 10 -0.30 -15.22 22.39
N ALA A 11 1.00 -14.92 22.32
CA ALA A 11 2.06 -15.89 22.58
C ALA A 11 2.06 -16.40 24.03
N MET A 12 1.78 -15.53 25.02
CA MET A 12 1.68 -15.93 26.42
C MET A 12 0.43 -16.78 26.72
N MET A 13 -0.71 -16.49 26.09
CA MET A 13 -1.90 -17.34 26.23
C MET A 13 -1.69 -18.73 25.61
N THR A 14 -1.10 -18.78 24.41
CA THR A 14 -0.81 -20.06 23.73
C THR A 14 0.25 -20.91 24.45
N THR A 15 1.18 -20.30 25.19
CA THR A 15 2.22 -21.03 25.95
C THR A 15 1.89 -21.27 27.43
N GLY A 16 0.97 -20.51 28.03
CA GLY A 16 0.59 -20.62 29.45
C GLY A 16 -0.69 -21.41 29.76
N ALA A 17 -1.55 -21.69 28.77
CA ALA A 17 -2.88 -22.28 28.99
C ALA A 17 -2.90 -23.82 29.17
N PHE A 18 -1.77 -24.53 29.02
CA PHE A 18 -1.76 -26.01 29.13
C PHE A 18 -1.74 -26.58 30.56
N ALA A 19 -1.85 -25.75 31.61
CA ALA A 19 -1.74 -26.21 33.00
C ALA A 19 -3.06 -26.25 33.82
N SER A 20 -4.21 -25.92 33.24
CA SER A 20 -5.48 -25.85 33.98
C SER A 20 -6.56 -26.72 33.36
N ALA A 21 -6.87 -27.83 34.04
CA ALA A 21 -8.03 -28.66 33.74
C ALA A 21 -9.33 -27.89 34.04
N GLY A 22 -10.10 -27.61 33.00
CA GLY A 22 -11.50 -27.18 33.11
C GLY A 22 -11.90 -26.13 32.06
N ASN A 23 -12.63 -26.58 31.03
CA ASN A 23 -13.39 -25.76 30.07
C ASN A 23 -12.69 -25.32 28.76
N GLY A 24 -12.14 -26.27 27.99
CA GLY A 24 -11.46 -26.01 26.70
C GLY A 24 -12.27 -25.15 25.69
N ASN A 25 -13.59 -25.25 25.67
CA ASN A 25 -14.43 -24.42 24.78
C ASN A 25 -14.37 -22.92 25.12
N ALA A 26 -14.19 -22.54 26.40
CA ALA A 26 -14.13 -21.13 26.78
C ALA A 26 -12.77 -20.50 26.39
N ASP A 27 -11.71 -21.28 26.45
CA ASP A 27 -10.36 -20.87 26.05
C ASP A 27 -10.26 -20.72 24.53
N ASP A 28 -10.89 -21.62 23.75
CA ASP A 28 -10.94 -21.55 22.29
C ASP A 28 -11.72 -20.32 21.79
N ILE A 29 -12.86 -20.00 22.43
CA ILE A 29 -13.62 -18.79 22.12
C ILE A 29 -12.82 -17.51 22.45
N ALA A 30 -12.07 -17.51 23.56
CA ALA A 30 -11.23 -16.38 23.94
C ALA A 30 -10.06 -16.18 22.97
N LEU A 31 -9.45 -17.28 22.51
CA LEU A 31 -8.40 -17.28 21.50
C LEU A 31 -8.92 -16.71 20.17
N ASN A 32 -10.03 -17.24 19.65
CA ASN A 32 -10.65 -16.77 18.41
C ASN A 32 -11.00 -15.26 18.47
N LYS A 33 -11.53 -14.77 19.60
CA LYS A 33 -11.81 -13.33 19.77
C LYS A 33 -10.56 -12.46 19.71
N MET A 34 -9.45 -12.94 20.25
CA MET A 34 -8.18 -12.23 20.21
C MET A 34 -7.57 -12.26 18.81
N GLU A 35 -7.66 -13.38 18.08
CA GLU A 35 -7.22 -13.47 16.69
C GLU A 35 -8.00 -12.52 15.78
N ILE A 36 -9.33 -12.45 15.94
CA ILE A 36 -10.19 -11.46 15.27
C ILE A 36 -9.72 -10.03 15.57
N GLN A 37 -9.45 -9.71 16.83
CA GLN A 37 -9.00 -8.37 17.22
C GLN A 37 -7.65 -8.02 16.58
N GLN A 38 -6.73 -8.98 16.53
CA GLN A 38 -5.43 -8.79 15.89
C GLN A 38 -5.57 -8.57 14.38
N GLN A 39 -6.43 -9.33 13.70
CA GLN A 39 -6.69 -9.19 12.26
C GLN A 39 -7.39 -7.88 11.92
N LYS A 40 -8.32 -7.41 12.77
CA LYS A 40 -8.96 -6.10 12.62
C LYS A 40 -7.93 -4.97 12.73
N GLN A 41 -7.03 -5.02 13.72
CA GLN A 41 -5.95 -4.05 13.83
C GLN A 41 -5.02 -4.06 12.61
N GLN A 42 -4.66 -5.26 12.11
CA GLN A 42 -3.85 -5.38 10.90
C GLN A 42 -4.56 -4.78 9.67
N ASN A 43 -5.88 -4.95 9.56
CA ASN A 43 -6.66 -4.34 8.49
C ASN A 43 -6.74 -2.82 8.60
N ASP A 44 -6.88 -2.28 9.82
CA ASP A 44 -6.85 -0.83 10.04
C ASP A 44 -5.50 -0.23 9.60
N ASP A 45 -4.39 -0.90 9.94
CA ASP A 45 -3.04 -0.49 9.53
C ASP A 45 -2.86 -0.58 8.00
N LEU A 46 -3.33 -1.68 7.37
CA LEU A 46 -3.30 -1.86 5.92
C LEU A 46 -4.16 -0.81 5.20
N GLN A 47 -5.33 -0.47 5.75
CA GLN A 47 -6.21 0.55 5.19
C GLN A 47 -5.54 1.93 5.21
N SER A 48 -4.82 2.28 6.29
CA SER A 48 -4.02 3.50 6.33
C SER A 48 -2.93 3.49 5.26
N ASN A 49 -2.21 2.38 5.11
CA ASN A 49 -1.15 2.26 4.09
C ASN A 49 -1.70 2.41 2.67
N ILE A 50 -2.85 1.79 2.37
CA ILE A 50 -3.52 1.91 1.07
C ILE A 50 -3.90 3.36 0.79
N ALA A 51 -4.42 4.09 1.79
CA ALA A 51 -4.76 5.50 1.63
C ALA A 51 -3.53 6.36 1.31
N ASP A 52 -2.41 6.14 2.00
CA ASP A 52 -1.14 6.83 1.75
C ASP A 52 -0.59 6.52 0.35
N GLN A 53 -0.67 5.26 -0.08
CA GLN A 53 -0.25 4.82 -1.42
C GLN A 53 -1.10 5.46 -2.52
N GLN A 54 -2.42 5.53 -2.33
CA GLN A 54 -3.34 6.18 -3.26
C GLN A 54 -3.05 7.67 -3.39
N GLN A 55 -2.74 8.35 -2.28
CA GLN A 55 -2.32 9.74 -2.31
C GLN A 55 -1.00 9.92 -3.06
N ALA A 56 -0.01 9.06 -2.81
CA ALA A 56 1.27 9.11 -3.52
C ALA A 56 1.10 8.88 -5.04
N ILE A 57 0.24 7.94 -5.43
CA ILE A 57 -0.09 7.69 -6.85
C ILE A 57 -0.75 8.93 -7.46
N TYR A 58 -1.71 9.54 -6.76
CA TYR A 58 -2.37 10.76 -7.23
C TYR A 58 -1.38 11.90 -7.48
N ASP A 59 -0.46 12.13 -6.54
CA ASP A 59 0.57 13.17 -6.66
C ASP A 59 1.51 12.87 -7.85
N LEU A 60 1.92 11.61 -8.03
CA LEU A 60 2.75 11.20 -9.16
C LEU A 60 2.04 11.42 -10.50
N VAL A 61 0.73 11.14 -10.59
CA VAL A 61 -0.08 11.38 -11.79
C VAL A 61 -0.20 12.88 -12.10
N GLN A 62 -0.32 13.74 -11.09
CA GLN A 62 -0.30 15.19 -11.29
C GLN A 62 1.06 15.65 -11.85
N VAL A 63 2.16 15.16 -11.27
CA VAL A 63 3.51 15.46 -11.74
C VAL A 63 3.71 14.98 -13.18
N LYS A 64 3.22 13.78 -13.52
CA LYS A 64 3.28 13.26 -14.90
C LYS A 64 2.58 14.18 -15.88
N THR A 65 1.33 14.57 -15.59
CA THR A 65 0.55 15.49 -16.44
C THR A 65 1.30 16.81 -16.67
N SER A 66 1.86 17.39 -15.60
CA SER A 66 2.63 18.63 -15.70
C SER A 66 3.91 18.47 -16.54
N LEU A 67 4.61 17.33 -16.42
CA LEU A 67 5.81 17.04 -17.21
C LEU A 67 5.48 16.84 -18.69
N GLU A 68 4.36 16.20 -19.02
CA GLU A 68 3.90 16.03 -20.41
C GLU A 68 3.62 17.39 -21.07
N ASP A 69 2.96 18.31 -20.36
CA ASP A 69 2.70 19.67 -20.84
C ASP A 69 4.00 20.48 -21.03
N ASP A 70 4.95 20.34 -20.11
CA ASP A 70 6.27 20.98 -20.20
C ASP A 70 7.06 20.46 -21.41
N ILE A 71 7.09 19.14 -21.61
CA ILE A 71 7.74 18.51 -22.77
C ILE A 71 7.15 19.04 -24.06
N MET A 72 5.81 19.04 -24.19
CA MET A 72 5.14 19.56 -25.39
C MET A 72 5.51 21.03 -25.66
N THR A 73 5.58 21.84 -24.61
CA THR A 73 5.98 23.26 -24.72
C THR A 73 7.43 23.41 -25.18
N ILE A 74 8.33 22.56 -24.68
CA ILE A 74 9.75 22.58 -25.04
C ILE A 74 9.95 22.07 -26.47
N GLU A 75 9.25 21.02 -26.88
CA GLU A 75 9.24 20.50 -28.26
C GLU A 75 8.80 21.56 -29.26
N ALA A 76 7.72 22.30 -28.97
CA ALA A 76 7.29 23.40 -29.83
C ALA A 76 8.36 24.51 -29.96
N ARG A 77 9.11 24.79 -28.88
CA ARG A 77 10.22 25.76 -28.90
C ARG A 77 11.44 25.23 -29.65
N GLN A 78 11.67 23.92 -29.60
CA GLN A 78 12.73 23.21 -30.29
C GLN A 78 12.50 23.27 -31.81
N GLN A 79 11.29 22.91 -32.27
CA GLN A 79 10.91 23.00 -33.68
C GLN A 79 11.01 24.43 -34.23
N ARG A 80 10.59 25.44 -33.45
CA ARG A 80 10.79 26.85 -33.82
C ARG A 80 12.26 27.24 -33.88
N ALA A 81 13.12 26.68 -33.03
CA ALA A 81 14.55 26.97 -33.07
C ALA A 81 15.19 26.37 -34.33
N GLU A 82 14.81 25.15 -34.70
CA GLU A 82 15.24 24.49 -35.94
C GLU A 82 14.79 25.26 -37.18
N ALA A 83 13.50 25.63 -37.26
CA ALA A 83 12.95 26.39 -38.38
C ALA A 83 13.64 27.76 -38.58
N ASN A 84 14.16 28.35 -37.51
CA ASN A 84 14.91 29.61 -37.55
C ASN A 84 16.43 29.42 -37.72
N GLY A 85 16.91 28.22 -38.00
CA GLY A 85 18.34 27.91 -38.16
C GLY A 85 19.17 28.02 -36.86
N LYS A 86 18.53 28.08 -35.68
CA LYS A 86 19.19 28.21 -34.37
C LYS A 86 19.61 26.84 -33.83
N ILE A 87 20.47 26.13 -34.56
CA ILE A 87 20.88 24.74 -34.29
C ILE A 87 21.40 24.56 -32.85
N ALA A 88 22.29 25.44 -32.38
CA ALA A 88 22.85 25.33 -31.03
C ALA A 88 21.80 25.51 -29.90
N LYS A 89 20.68 26.17 -30.20
CA LYS A 89 19.54 26.30 -29.27
C LYS A 89 18.66 25.05 -29.33
N ALA A 90 18.37 24.54 -30.53
CA ALA A 90 17.63 23.29 -30.71
C ALA A 90 18.30 22.13 -29.95
N ASN A 91 19.62 21.92 -30.14
CA ASN A 91 20.37 20.86 -29.46
C ASN A 91 20.35 20.95 -27.92
N ARG A 92 20.21 22.17 -27.35
CA ARG A 92 20.06 22.33 -25.90
C ARG A 92 18.67 21.94 -25.42
N LEU A 93 17.65 22.25 -26.22
CA LEU A 93 16.27 21.85 -25.94
C LEU A 93 16.11 20.34 -26.08
N ASP A 94 16.75 19.70 -27.06
CA ASP A 94 16.75 18.23 -27.19
C ASP A 94 17.27 17.53 -25.94
N LYS A 95 18.39 18.01 -25.40
CA LYS A 95 18.95 17.46 -24.14
C LYS A 95 17.99 17.62 -22.97
N ARG A 96 17.25 18.72 -22.94
CA ARG A 96 16.25 18.97 -21.90
C ARG A 96 15.05 18.04 -22.07
N ILE A 97 14.54 17.88 -23.29
CA ILE A 97 13.46 16.94 -23.62
C ILE A 97 13.86 15.52 -23.20
N ALA A 98 15.07 15.07 -23.55
CA ALA A 98 15.55 13.75 -23.16
C ALA A 98 15.62 13.56 -21.64
N TRP A 99 16.00 14.59 -20.90
CA TRP A 99 15.99 14.56 -19.43
C TRP A 99 14.57 14.47 -18.86
N ASP A 100 13.65 15.31 -19.36
CA ASP A 100 12.27 15.32 -18.88
C ASP A 100 11.53 14.01 -19.25
N GLN A 101 11.84 13.40 -20.41
CA GLN A 101 11.37 12.07 -20.79
C GLN A 101 11.90 10.97 -19.85
N ALA A 102 13.15 11.07 -19.40
CA ALA A 102 13.71 10.13 -18.42
C ALA A 102 13.02 10.26 -17.05
N LEU A 103 12.69 11.49 -16.63
CA LEU A 103 11.89 11.75 -15.42
C LEU A 103 10.48 11.18 -15.54
N LEU A 104 9.83 11.34 -16.70
CA LEU A 104 8.51 10.77 -16.95
C LEU A 104 8.53 9.25 -16.82
N LYS A 105 9.54 8.59 -17.39
CA LYS A 105 9.72 7.14 -17.23
C LYS A 105 9.91 6.73 -15.77
N ALA A 106 10.76 7.44 -15.02
CA ALA A 106 10.97 7.15 -13.60
C ALA A 106 9.68 7.34 -12.78
N ASN A 107 8.88 8.36 -13.08
CA ASN A 107 7.57 8.58 -12.46
C ASN A 107 6.61 7.41 -12.76
N GLU A 108 6.55 6.94 -14.00
CA GLU A 108 5.74 5.76 -14.35
C GLU A 108 6.17 4.49 -13.62
N ASP A 109 7.48 4.27 -13.47
CA ASP A 109 8.01 3.13 -12.74
C ASP A 109 7.61 3.20 -11.26
N HIS A 110 7.68 4.38 -10.63
CA HIS A 110 7.19 4.57 -9.25
C HIS A 110 5.68 4.36 -9.11
N ILE A 111 4.87 4.82 -10.08
CA ILE A 111 3.43 4.55 -10.07
C ILE A 111 3.18 3.02 -10.08
N ARG A 112 3.92 2.26 -10.90
CA ARG A 112 3.80 0.80 -10.94
C ARG A 112 4.21 0.14 -9.63
N GLU A 113 5.26 0.64 -8.98
CA GLU A 113 5.70 0.15 -7.67
C GLU A 113 4.61 0.35 -6.61
N TYR A 114 4.06 1.57 -6.48
CA TYR A 114 2.99 1.84 -5.53
C TYR A 114 1.74 0.99 -5.80
N LEU A 115 1.32 0.87 -7.07
CA LEU A 115 0.19 0.01 -7.44
C LEU A 115 0.43 -1.47 -7.11
N ALA A 116 1.66 -1.95 -7.20
CA ALA A 116 1.99 -3.33 -6.87
C ALA A 116 1.90 -3.58 -5.36
N VAL A 117 2.37 -2.64 -4.54
CA VAL A 117 2.24 -2.70 -3.07
C VAL A 117 0.77 -2.63 -2.67
N GLU A 118 0.01 -1.66 -3.19
CA GLU A 118 -1.42 -1.49 -2.91
C GLU A 118 -2.23 -2.75 -3.21
N ARG A 119 -1.98 -3.39 -4.36
CA ARG A 119 -2.63 -4.65 -4.72
C ARG A 119 -2.33 -5.77 -3.73
N ASN A 120 -1.10 -5.85 -3.24
CA ASN A 120 -0.74 -6.85 -2.24
C ASN A 120 -1.39 -6.55 -0.88
N ASP A 121 -1.42 -5.28 -0.46
CA ASP A 121 -2.03 -4.86 0.79
C ASP A 121 -3.55 -5.10 0.77
N MET A 122 -4.24 -4.78 -0.34
CA MET A 122 -5.65 -5.12 -0.53
C MET A 122 -5.91 -6.63 -0.45
N ARG A 123 -5.01 -7.45 -1.02
CA ARG A 123 -5.12 -8.92 -0.96
C ARG A 123 -4.99 -9.42 0.47
N LEU A 124 -4.05 -8.87 1.25
CA LEU A 124 -3.89 -9.21 2.67
C LEU A 124 -5.12 -8.78 3.49
N MET A 125 -5.66 -7.60 3.22
CA MET A 125 -6.85 -7.10 3.90
C MET A 125 -8.06 -8.01 3.65
N ASN A 126 -8.25 -8.46 2.41
CA ASN A 126 -9.30 -9.43 2.05
C ASN A 126 -9.09 -10.78 2.73
N HIS A 127 -7.84 -11.29 2.75
CA HIS A 127 -7.52 -12.54 3.43
C HIS A 127 -7.82 -12.49 4.93
N ASN A 128 -7.46 -11.39 5.59
CA ASN A 128 -7.79 -11.16 6.98
C ASN A 128 -9.30 -11.06 7.20
N GLY A 129 -10.04 -10.44 6.27
CA GLY A 129 -11.51 -10.41 6.29
C GLY A 129 -12.12 -11.81 6.29
N GLU A 130 -11.66 -12.68 5.38
CA GLU A 130 -12.11 -14.08 5.32
C GLU A 130 -11.78 -14.86 6.60
N ARG A 131 -10.62 -14.59 7.22
CA ARG A 131 -10.25 -15.22 8.50
C ARG A 131 -11.16 -14.77 9.65
N ILE A 132 -11.44 -13.46 9.74
CA ILE A 132 -12.38 -12.91 10.71
C ILE A 132 -13.74 -13.61 10.59
N ASP A 133 -14.27 -13.73 9.36
CA ASP A 133 -15.56 -14.37 9.12
C ASP A 133 -15.59 -15.83 9.59
N ASN A 134 -14.51 -16.59 9.33
CA ASN A 134 -14.38 -17.98 9.76
C ASN A 134 -14.29 -18.11 11.29
N GLU A 135 -13.53 -17.24 11.94
CA GLU A 135 -13.37 -17.21 13.40
C GLU A 135 -14.66 -16.77 14.10
N GLU A 136 -15.40 -15.82 13.53
CA GLU A 136 -16.72 -15.39 14.01
C GLU A 136 -17.76 -16.52 13.86
N ALA A 137 -17.73 -17.27 12.76
CA ALA A 137 -18.60 -18.43 12.55
C ALA A 137 -18.30 -19.59 13.52
N ALA A 138 -17.02 -19.86 13.83
CA ALA A 138 -16.63 -20.86 14.81
C ALA A 138 -17.18 -20.54 16.21
N ILE A 139 -17.04 -19.28 16.65
CA ILE A 139 -17.60 -18.80 17.93
C ILE A 139 -19.14 -18.93 17.96
N ALA A 140 -19.82 -18.70 16.84
CA ALA A 140 -21.27 -18.81 16.77
C ALA A 140 -21.75 -20.25 16.93
N LYS A 141 -21.07 -21.20 16.27
CA LYS A 141 -21.38 -22.63 16.34
C LYS A 141 -21.18 -23.22 17.73
N ASP A 142 -20.17 -22.77 18.47
CA ASP A 142 -19.90 -23.25 19.84
C ASP A 142 -20.91 -22.74 20.88
N LYS A 143 -21.80 -21.81 20.51
CA LYS A 143 -22.90 -21.33 21.37
C LYS A 143 -24.22 -22.09 21.19
N GLU A 144 -24.33 -22.91 20.13
CA GLU A 144 -25.49 -23.78 19.85
C GLU A 144 -25.34 -25.15 20.56
#